data_AF-A0A964NYP9-F1
#
_entry.id   AF-A0A964NYP9-F1
#
_cell.length_a   1.000
_cell.length_b   1.000
_cell.length_c   1.000
_cell.angle_alpha   90.00
_cell.angle_beta   90.00
_cell.angle_gamma   90.00
#
_symmetry.space_group_name_H-M   'P 1'
#
loop_
_entity.id
_entity.type
_entity.pdbx_description
1 polymer ?
#
loop_
_entity_poly.entity_id
_entity_poly.type
_entity_poly.pdbx_seq_one_letter_code
_entity_poly.pdbx_strand_id
1 'polypeptide(L)'
;MRGVNRVFSRYVLIVNDERREAFTAIFGRSRVPIESEVPEQARLPRFGSTAVYKIDLKMLTQQQRQLLEAHLSRVWDMPIEMVEAETAAHGVPIMAEGTTLVEIDSEPDFA
;
A
#
# COMPACT_ATOMS: atom_id res chain seq x y z
N MET A 1 -7.87 13.66 -27.95
CA MET A 1 -7.13 13.25 -26.73
C MET A 1 -8.08 12.42 -25.88
N ARG A 2 -7.95 11.08 -25.88
CA ARG A 2 -8.75 10.22 -25.00
C ARG A 2 -8.12 10.32 -23.61
N GLY A 3 -8.85 10.86 -22.64
CA GLY A 3 -8.45 10.88 -21.25
C GLY A 3 -8.11 9.47 -20.81
N VAL A 4 -6.90 9.28 -20.29
CA VAL A 4 -6.53 8.05 -19.61
C VAL A 4 -7.49 7.93 -18.43
N ASN A 5 -8.44 7.01 -18.54
CA ASN A 5 -9.41 6.73 -17.48
C ASN A 5 -8.59 6.11 -16.34
N ARG A 6 -8.04 6.95 -15.46
CA ARG A 6 -7.39 6.48 -14.23
C ARG A 6 -8.51 5.88 -13.40
N VAL A 7 -8.56 4.56 -13.34
CA VAL A 7 -9.44 3.86 -12.41
C VAL A 7 -8.85 4.13 -11.04
N PHE A 8 -9.51 4.97 -10.26
CA PHE A 8 -9.13 5.20 -8.87
C PHE A 8 -9.73 4.10 -8.01
N SER A 9 -8.92 3.57 -7.11
CA SER A 9 -9.46 2.70 -6.06
C SER A 9 -10.39 3.53 -5.18
N ARG A 10 -11.68 3.18 -5.19
CA ARG A 10 -12.75 3.81 -4.40
C ARG A 10 -12.55 3.62 -2.88
N TYR A 11 -11.53 2.87 -2.50
CA TYR A 11 -11.26 2.48 -1.12
C TYR A 11 -9.82 2.81 -0.75
N VAL A 12 -9.67 3.26 0.49
CA VAL A 12 -8.38 3.48 1.13
C VAL A 12 -8.36 2.82 2.50
N LEU A 13 -7.17 2.47 2.95
CA LEU A 13 -6.94 2.14 4.36
C LEU A 13 -6.42 3.33 5.11
N ILE A 14 -6.99 3.56 6.29
CA ILE A 14 -6.37 4.39 7.31
C ILE A 14 -5.55 3.46 8.22
N VAL A 15 -4.24 3.70 8.27
CA VAL A 15 -3.32 2.99 9.18
C VAL A 15 -3.33 3.71 10.52
N ASN A 16 -3.81 3.03 11.57
CA ASN A 16 -4.10 3.63 12.88
C ASN A 16 -3.10 3.25 13.97
N ASP A 17 -2.13 2.40 13.65
CA ASP A 17 -1.17 1.85 14.60
C ASP A 17 0.18 2.59 14.57
N GLU A 18 1.20 1.98 15.18
CA GLU A 18 2.59 2.48 15.20
C GLU A 18 3.18 2.72 13.80
N ARG A 19 2.62 2.10 12.74
CA ARG A 19 3.07 2.28 11.36
C ARG A 19 2.55 3.58 10.76
N ARG A 20 1.60 4.27 11.39
CA ARG A 20 1.00 5.52 10.89
C ARG A 20 2.04 6.58 10.52
N GLU A 21 3.09 6.75 11.32
CA GLU A 21 4.14 7.75 11.06
C GLU A 21 4.94 7.41 9.79
N ALA A 22 5.38 6.15 9.66
CA ALA A 22 6.09 5.67 8.49
C ALA A 22 5.25 5.83 7.22
N PHE A 23 3.97 5.45 7.30
CA PHE A 23 3.02 5.59 6.19
C PHE A 23 2.76 7.05 5.84
N THR A 24 2.65 7.94 6.83
CA THR A 24 2.53 9.38 6.59
C THR A 24 3.77 9.96 5.92
N ALA A 25 4.97 9.49 6.27
CA ALA A 25 6.20 9.92 5.61
C ALA A 25 6.29 9.43 4.14
N ILE A 26 5.74 8.25 3.83
CA ILE A 26 5.76 7.67 2.48
C ILE A 26 4.69 8.28 1.58
N PHE A 27 3.45 8.35 2.06
CA PHE A 27 2.28 8.74 1.27
C PHE A 27 1.86 10.21 1.46
N GLY A 28 2.55 10.95 2.35
CA GLY A 28 2.15 12.29 2.79
C GLY A 28 0.96 12.31 3.75
N ARG A 29 0.37 11.14 4.05
CA ARG A 29 -0.85 10.97 4.87
C ARG A 29 -1.00 9.53 5.35
N SER A 30 -1.93 9.31 6.28
CA SER A 30 -2.23 7.97 6.80
C SER A 30 -3.15 7.12 5.91
N ARG A 31 -3.51 7.62 4.71
CA ARG A 31 -4.40 6.94 3.76
C ARG A 31 -3.60 6.24 2.67
N VAL A 32 -3.91 4.98 2.42
CA VAL A 32 -3.22 4.13 1.44
C VAL A 32 -4.23 3.59 0.44
N PRO A 33 -4.00 3.71 -0.88
CA PRO A 33 -4.88 3.12 -1.87
C PRO A 33 -4.74 1.59 -1.86
N ILE A 34 -5.84 0.87 -2.03
CA ILE A 34 -5.86 -0.60 -2.03
C ILE A 34 -6.55 -1.17 -3.26
N GLU A 35 -6.11 -2.34 -3.72
CA GLU A 35 -6.64 -2.98 -4.93
C GLU A 35 -8.08 -3.51 -4.76
N SER A 36 -8.50 -3.83 -3.53
CA SER A 36 -9.78 -4.48 -3.22
C SER A 36 -10.28 -4.09 -1.82
N GLU A 37 -11.59 -3.87 -1.69
CA GLU A 37 -12.28 -3.66 -0.39
C GLU A 37 -12.35 -4.95 0.46
N VAL A 38 -12.22 -6.11 -0.20
CA VAL A 38 -12.21 -7.41 0.46
C VAL A 38 -10.75 -7.82 0.69
N PRO A 39 -10.32 -8.02 1.95
CA PRO A 39 -8.98 -8.50 2.24
C PRO A 39 -8.81 -9.95 1.78
N GLU A 40 -7.61 -10.29 1.32
CA GLU A 40 -7.25 -11.66 0.96
C GLU A 40 -6.57 -12.38 2.13
N GLN A 41 -6.60 -13.71 2.11
CA GLN A 41 -5.81 -14.51 3.04
C GLN A 41 -4.38 -14.66 2.51
N ALA A 42 -3.40 -14.19 3.27
CA ALA A 42 -1.99 -14.35 2.98
C ALA A 42 -1.29 -15.10 4.10
N ARG A 43 -0.28 -15.89 3.74
CA ARG A 43 0.58 -16.57 4.70
C ARG A 43 1.85 -15.74 4.90
N LEU A 44 1.92 -15.02 6.01
CA LEU A 44 3.07 -14.18 6.33
C LEU A 44 4.06 -14.91 7.25
N PRO A 45 5.37 -14.73 7.06
CA PRO A 45 6.37 -15.16 8.03
C PRO A 45 6.06 -14.56 9.40
N ARG A 46 6.15 -15.35 10.47
CA ARG A 46 5.84 -15.00 11.88
C ARG A 46 4.35 -14.83 12.24
N PHE A 47 3.47 -14.49 11.30
CA PHE A 47 2.04 -14.27 11.60
C PHE A 47 1.13 -15.42 11.15
N GLY A 48 1.63 -16.36 10.34
CA GLY A 48 0.81 -17.46 9.83
C GLY A 48 -0.19 -16.99 8.78
N SER A 49 -1.36 -17.62 8.72
CA SER A 49 -2.45 -17.18 7.83
C SER A 49 -3.14 -15.97 8.43
N THR A 50 -3.16 -14.85 7.73
CA THR A 50 -3.80 -13.62 8.18
C THR A 50 -4.47 -12.88 7.01
N ALA A 51 -5.46 -12.04 7.34
CA ALA A 51 -6.14 -11.20 6.38
C ALA A 51 -5.28 -9.98 6.05
N VAL A 52 -5.05 -9.73 4.76
CA VAL A 52 -4.27 -8.59 4.27
C VAL A 52 -5.00 -7.88 3.15
N TYR A 53 -4.79 -6.58 3.06
CA TYR A 53 -5.08 -5.79 1.88
C TYR A 53 -3.81 -5.58 1.07
N LYS A 54 -3.94 -5.41 -0.24
CA LYS A 54 -2.82 -5.06 -1.11
C LYS A 54 -2.86 -3.59 -1.46
N ILE A 55 -1.72 -2.92 -1.34
CA ILE A 55 -1.56 -1.54 -1.81
C ILE A 55 -1.76 -1.52 -3.32
N ASP A 56 -2.58 -0.60 -3.81
CA ASP A 56 -2.68 -0.33 -5.25
C ASP A 56 -1.47 0.49 -5.69
N LEU A 57 -0.44 -0.23 -6.10
CA LEU A 57 0.83 0.32 -6.50
C LEU A 57 0.75 1.19 -7.77
N LYS A 58 -0.30 1.04 -8.58
CA LYS A 58 -0.52 1.85 -9.80
C LYS A 58 -1.05 3.24 -9.48
N MET A 59 -1.57 3.43 -8.28
CA MET A 59 -2.05 4.72 -7.77
C MET A 59 -0.95 5.56 -7.16
N LEU A 60 0.21 4.97 -6.86
CA LEU A 60 1.32 5.70 -6.25
C LEU A 60 2.05 6.54 -7.29
N THR A 61 2.50 7.72 -6.87
CA THR A 61 3.49 8.48 -7.65
C THR A 61 4.83 7.74 -7.64
N GLN A 62 5.69 8.05 -8.62
CA GLN A 62 7.05 7.48 -8.65
C GLN A 62 7.81 7.75 -7.34
N GLN A 63 7.65 8.95 -6.77
CA GLN A 63 8.28 9.32 -5.50
C GLN A 63 7.73 8.51 -4.33
N GLN A 64 6.41 8.37 -4.21
CA GLN A 64 5.79 7.53 -3.17
C GLN A 64 6.24 6.07 -3.30
N ARG A 65 6.33 5.57 -4.53
CA ARG A 65 6.81 4.21 -4.80
C ARG A 65 8.25 4.01 -4.33
N GLN A 66 9.15 4.92 -4.67
CA GLN A 66 10.54 4.89 -4.22
C GLN A 66 10.66 4.99 -2.70
N LEU A 67 9.87 5.85 -2.05
CA LEU A 67 9.86 5.96 -0.59
C LEU A 67 9.38 4.68 0.09
N LEU A 68 8.34 4.04 -0.48
CA LEU A 68 7.83 2.75 -0.01
C LEU A 68 8.89 1.66 -0.13
N GLU A 69 9.50 1.51 -1.29
CA GLU A 69 10.53 0.48 -1.54
C GLU A 69 11.76 0.72 -0.66
N ALA A 70 12.20 1.97 -0.50
CA ALA A 70 13.29 2.32 0.39
C ALA A 70 12.96 2.06 1.87
N HIS A 71 11.70 2.18 2.28
CA HIS A 71 11.26 1.81 3.61
C HIS A 71 11.28 0.28 3.79
N LEU A 72 10.71 -0.46 2.84
CA LEU A 72 10.68 -1.93 2.87
C LEU A 72 12.08 -2.55 2.84
N SER A 73 12.99 -2.01 2.03
CA SER A 73 14.41 -2.42 2.00
C SER A 73 15.05 -2.32 3.37
N ARG A 74 14.80 -1.23 4.12
CA ARG A 74 15.31 -1.05 5.49
C ARG A 74 14.64 -1.99 6.49
N VAL A 75 13.33 -2.23 6.36
CA VAL A 75 12.57 -3.08 7.30
C VAL A 75 12.91 -4.56 7.12
N TRP A 76 13.14 -4.99 5.89
CA TRP A 76 13.43 -6.39 5.56
C TRP A 76 14.92 -6.70 5.41
N ASP A 77 15.78 -5.69 5.59
CA ASP A 77 17.24 -5.81 5.41
C ASP A 77 17.58 -6.45 4.05
N MET A 78 16.94 -5.94 2.99
CA MET A 78 16.98 -6.49 1.65
C MET A 78 17.46 -5.42 0.64
N PRO A 79 18.29 -5.77 -0.36
CA PRO A 79 18.66 -4.85 -1.43
C PRO A 79 17.45 -4.27 -2.15
N ILE A 80 17.52 -2.99 -2.51
CA ILE A 80 16.40 -2.24 -3.10
C ILE A 80 15.91 -2.90 -4.39
N GLU A 81 16.81 -3.45 -5.20
CA GLU A 81 16.49 -4.10 -6.47
C GLU A 81 15.68 -5.38 -6.27
N MET A 82 15.92 -6.11 -5.17
CA MET A 82 15.09 -7.27 -4.81
C MET A 82 13.71 -6.83 -4.35
N VAL A 83 13.62 -5.76 -3.56
CA VAL A 83 12.32 -5.20 -3.11
C VAL A 83 11.50 -4.72 -4.30
N GLU A 84 12.10 -4.03 -5.26
CA GLU A 84 11.44 -3.61 -6.50
C GLU A 84 10.86 -4.82 -7.25
N ALA A 85 11.66 -5.89 -7.41
CA ALA A 85 11.22 -7.11 -8.09
C ALA A 85 10.07 -7.82 -7.35
N GLU A 86 10.20 -8.00 -6.03
CA GLU A 86 9.21 -8.66 -5.19
C GLU A 86 7.90 -7.87 -5.14
N THR A 87 7.97 -6.55 -4.96
CA THR A 87 6.77 -5.70 -4.92
C THR A 87 6.08 -5.59 -6.28
N ALA A 88 6.83 -5.67 -7.39
CA ALA A 88 6.25 -5.76 -8.72
C ALA A 88 5.57 -7.11 -8.98
N ALA A 89 6.12 -8.22 -8.47
CA ALA A 89 5.59 -9.55 -8.69
C ALA A 89 4.41 -9.91 -7.76
N HIS A 90 4.46 -9.47 -6.50
CA HIS A 90 3.56 -9.94 -5.45
C HIS A 90 2.71 -8.84 -4.80
N GLY A 91 3.00 -7.57 -5.08
CA GLY A 91 2.39 -6.42 -4.42
C GLY A 91 2.95 -6.18 -3.02
N VAL A 92 2.32 -5.26 -2.28
CA VAL A 92 2.70 -4.94 -0.89
C VAL A 92 1.51 -5.20 0.02
N PRO A 93 1.58 -6.22 0.90
CA PRO A 93 0.50 -6.52 1.83
C PRO A 93 0.51 -5.58 3.04
N ILE A 94 -0.68 -5.19 3.48
CA ILE A 94 -0.94 -4.52 4.75
C ILE A 94 -1.90 -5.41 5.53
N MET A 95 -1.53 -5.79 6.76
CA MET A 95 -2.44 -6.53 7.63
C MET A 95 -3.75 -5.76 7.83
N ALA A 96 -4.88 -6.46 7.72
CA ALA A 96 -6.19 -5.86 7.96
C ALA A 96 -6.34 -5.42 9.43
N GLU A 97 -5.72 -6.16 10.35
CA GLU A 97 -5.57 -5.77 11.74
C GLU A 97 -4.77 -4.45 11.86
N GLY A 98 -5.29 -3.51 12.65
CA GLY A 98 -4.69 -2.18 12.82
C GLY A 98 -5.04 -1.16 11.72
N THR A 99 -5.94 -1.53 10.79
CA THR A 99 -6.40 -0.64 9.71
C THR A 99 -7.90 -0.42 9.75
N THR A 100 -8.35 0.68 9.14
CA THR A 100 -9.77 0.95 8.89
C THR A 100 -9.98 1.20 7.41
N LEU A 101 -10.85 0.38 6.81
CA LEU A 101 -11.30 0.58 5.44
C LEU A 101 -12.24 1.79 5.37
N VAL A 102 -11.98 2.68 4.42
CA VAL A 102 -12.81 3.85 4.15
C VAL A 102 -13.10 3.92 2.66
N GLU A 103 -14.38 3.98 2.34
CA GLU A 103 -14.86 4.31 1.00
C GLU A 103 -14.74 5.82 0.79
N ILE A 104 -14.32 6.23 -0.40
CA ILE A 104 -14.17 7.63 -0.78
C ILE A 104 -14.95 7.92 -2.07
N ASP A 105 -15.73 9.00 -2.04
CA ASP A 105 -16.59 9.41 -3.16
C ASP A 105 -15.86 10.22 -4.24
N SER A 106 -14.56 10.49 -4.07
CA SER A 106 -13.78 11.35 -4.96
C SER A 106 -12.35 10.85 -5.10
N GLU A 107 -11.69 11.28 -6.19
CA GLU A 107 -10.28 10.94 -6.46
C GLU A 107 -9.43 11.26 -5.22
N PRO A 108 -8.80 10.25 -4.62
CA PRO A 108 -7.91 10.49 -3.50
C PRO A 108 -6.70 11.26 -4.05
N ASP A 109 -6.50 12.47 -3.54
CA ASP A 109 -5.50 13.41 -4.03
C ASP A 109 -4.08 12.93 -3.70
N PHE A 110 -3.58 11.89 -4.37
CA PHE A 110 -2.28 11.25 -4.10
C PHE A 110 -1.12 12.00 -4.79
N ALA A 111 -1.38 13.21 -5.29
CA ALA A 111 -0.44 14.05 -6.03
C ALA A 111 0.78 14.49 -5.21
#